data_AF-A0AAV5VF79-F1
#
_entry.id   AF-A0AAV5VF79-F1
#
_cell.length_a   1.000
_cell.length_b   1.000
_cell.length_c   1.000
_cell.angle_alpha   90.00
_cell.angle_beta   90.00
_cell.angle_gamma   90.00
#
_symmetry.space_group_name_H-M   'P 1'
#
loop_
_entity.id
_entity.type
_entity.pdbx_description
1 polymer ?
#
loop_
_entity_poly.entity_id
_entity_poly.type
_entity_poly.pdbx_seq_one_letter_code
_entity_poly.pdbx_strand_id
1 'polypeptide(L)'
;KKCLQEVERMAELEHKNVVRYYTSWIERPPLERTHSEFLYVQMQLCSRSLQKWLQENANRRDPLRMKAFFKQIVEGLGYIHDKGLIHRDLKVRF
;
A
#
# COMPACT_ATOMS: atom_id res chain seq x y z
N LYS A 1 14.75 -9.38 11.00
CA LYS A 1 13.80 -10.25 11.74
C LYS A 1 12.42 -9.61 11.94
N LYS A 2 12.26 -8.40 12.53
CA LYS A 2 10.94 -7.74 12.67
C LYS A 2 10.26 -7.35 11.33
N CYS A 3 11.01 -6.82 10.35
CA CYS A 3 10.41 -6.43 9.06
C CYS A 3 9.81 -7.60 8.27
N LEU A 4 10.43 -8.78 8.31
CA LEU A 4 9.94 -9.96 7.58
C LEU A 4 8.61 -10.46 8.15
N GLN A 5 8.43 -10.40 9.48
CA GLN A 5 7.18 -10.75 10.12
C GLN A 5 6.04 -9.76 9.82
N GLU A 6 6.34 -8.46 9.74
CA GLU A 6 5.34 -7.48 9.29
C GLU A 6 4.94 -7.71 7.83
N VAL A 7 5.90 -8.06 6.98
CA VAL A 7 5.68 -8.41 5.58
C VAL A 7 4.81 -9.66 5.41
N GLU A 8 5.07 -10.72 6.16
CA GLU A 8 4.26 -11.95 6.12
C GLU A 8 2.80 -11.67 6.49
N ARG A 9 2.55 -10.87 7.54
CA ARG A 9 1.19 -10.49 7.95
C ARG A 9 0.49 -9.63 6.90
N MET A 10 1.20 -8.77 6.19
CA MET A 10 0.62 -8.00 5.08
C MET A 10 0.23 -8.89 3.90
N ALA A 11 0.97 -9.99 3.68
CA ALA A 11 0.66 -10.98 2.64
C ALA A 11 -0.63 -11.79 2.92
N GLU A 12 -1.22 -11.68 4.11
CA GLU A 12 -2.53 -12.27 4.43
C GLU A 12 -3.70 -11.32 4.15
N LEU A 13 -3.43 -10.03 3.86
CA LEU A 13 -4.49 -9.05 3.64
C LEU A 13 -5.11 -9.18 2.25
N GLU A 14 -6.40 -9.47 2.20
CA GLU A 14 -7.17 -9.51 0.96
C GLU A 14 -8.48 -8.73 1.12
N HIS A 15 -8.54 -7.55 0.52
CA HIS A 15 -9.72 -6.70 0.54
C HIS A 15 -9.71 -5.77 -0.68
N LYS A 16 -10.89 -5.51 -1.28
CA LYS A 16 -11.02 -4.69 -2.51
C LYS A 16 -10.44 -3.26 -2.40
N ASN A 17 -10.30 -2.74 -1.18
CA ASN A 17 -9.76 -1.40 -0.89
C ASN A 17 -8.40 -1.43 -0.18
N VAL A 18 -7.69 -2.56 -0.21
CA VAL A 18 -6.32 -2.70 0.30
C VAL A 18 -5.45 -3.24 -0.82
N VAL A 19 -4.36 -2.55 -1.13
CA VAL A 19 -3.42 -2.97 -2.17
C VAL A 19 -2.82 -4.32 -1.77
N ARG A 20 -2.96 -5.32 -2.65
CA ARG A 20 -2.51 -6.68 -2.35
C ARG A 20 -0.98 -6.73 -2.24
N TYR A 21 -0.51 -7.28 -1.13
CA TYR A 21 0.87 -7.70 -0.96
C TYR A 21 1.01 -9.15 -1.41
N TYR A 22 1.90 -9.44 -2.36
CA TYR A 22 2.04 -10.79 -2.91
C TYR A 22 3.15 -11.58 -2.23
N THR A 23 4.38 -11.06 -2.23
CA THR A 23 5.54 -11.77 -1.69
C THR A 23 6.71 -10.81 -1.46
N SER A 24 7.78 -11.32 -0.85
CA SER A 24 9.03 -10.60 -0.63
C SER A 24 10.22 -11.53 -0.72
N TRP A 25 11.39 -11.01 -1.08
CA TRP A 25 12.63 -11.78 -1.07
C TRP A 25 13.82 -10.87 -0.77
N ILE A 26 14.91 -11.47 -0.29
CA ILE A 26 16.18 -10.78 -0.07
C ILE A 26 17.11 -11.14 -1.22
N GLU A 27 17.70 -10.13 -1.86
CA GLU A 27 18.74 -10.30 -2.86
C GLU A 27 20.08 -9.79 -2.33
N ARG A 28 21.14 -10.53 -2.64
CA ARG A 28 22.53 -10.19 -2.31
C ARG A 28 23.30 -10.03 -3.62
N PRO A 29 23.65 -8.79 -4.03
CA PRO A 29 24.35 -8.57 -5.29
C PRO A 29 25.72 -9.27 -5.28
N PRO A 30 26.15 -9.87 -6.41
CA PRO A 30 27.43 -10.58 -6.49
C PRO A 30 28.65 -9.66 -6.46
N LEU A 31 28.48 -8.34 -6.64
CA LEU A 31 29.58 -7.37 -6.59
C LEU A 31 29.90 -7.02 -5.13
N GLU A 32 30.94 -7.67 -4.59
CA GLU A 32 31.46 -7.63 -3.21
C GLU A 32 31.78 -6.22 -2.62
N ARG A 33 31.53 -5.14 -3.36
CA ARG A 33 31.85 -3.78 -2.91
C ARG A 33 30.90 -3.26 -1.82
N THR A 34 29.76 -3.90 -1.61
CA THR A 34 28.84 -3.57 -0.53
C THR A 34 28.26 -4.84 0.09
N HIS A 35 28.45 -5.04 1.40
CA HIS A 35 27.79 -6.10 2.19
C HIS A 35 26.28 -5.81 2.40
N SER A 36 25.62 -5.28 1.39
CA SER A 36 24.25 -4.77 1.48
C SER A 36 23.27 -5.82 1.00
N GLU A 37 22.32 -6.16 1.86
CA GLU A 37 21.16 -6.97 1.52
C GLU A 37 20.01 -6.04 1.10
N PHE A 38 19.31 -6.40 0.02
CA PHE A 38 18.16 -5.64 -0.46
C PHE A 38 16.88 -6.46 -0.24
N LEU A 39 15.89 -5.89 0.46
CA LEU A 39 14.56 -6.48 0.58
C LEU A 39 13.69 -5.97 -0.56
N TYR A 40 13.25 -6.90 -1.41
CA TYR A 40 12.28 -6.64 -2.45
C TYR A 40 10.89 -7.02 -1.97
N VAL A 41 9.92 -6.19 -2.34
CA VAL A 41 8.53 -6.29 -1.95
C VAL A 41 7.67 -6.23 -3.20
N GLN A 42 6.94 -7.31 -3.49
CA GLN A 42 6.04 -7.36 -4.63
C GLN A 42 4.61 -7.08 -4.18
N MET A 43 4.01 -6.06 -4.78
CA MET A 43 2.64 -5.61 -4.50
C MET A 43 1.85 -5.47 -5.80
N GLN A 44 0.53 -5.34 -5.68
CA GLN A 44 -0.36 -5.02 -6.79
C GLN A 44 0.01 -3.69 -7.45
N LEU A 45 0.12 -3.72 -8.78
CA LEU A 45 0.25 -2.51 -9.58
C LEU A 45 -1.11 -1.82 -9.72
N CYS A 46 -1.22 -0.61 -9.16
CA CYS A 46 -2.38 0.25 -9.33
C CYS A 46 -2.17 1.23 -10.49
N SER A 47 -3.19 1.47 -11.30
CA SER A 47 -3.09 2.32 -12.48
C SER A 47 -2.89 3.81 -12.16
N ARG A 48 -3.35 4.27 -10.98
CA ARG A 48 -3.30 5.68 -10.58
C ARG A 48 -3.44 5.85 -9.07
N SER A 49 -2.77 6.86 -8.50
CA SER A 49 -2.94 7.32 -7.12
C SER A 49 -4.04 8.37 -6.97
N LEU A 50 -4.58 8.52 -5.75
CA LEU A 50 -5.56 9.57 -5.46
C LEU A 50 -4.98 10.96 -5.69
N GLN A 51 -3.70 11.19 -5.37
CA GLN A 51 -3.00 12.44 -5.64
C GLN A 51 -3.06 12.80 -7.14
N LYS A 52 -2.73 11.85 -8.03
CA LYS A 52 -2.76 12.07 -9.47
C LYS A 52 -4.18 12.37 -9.95
N TRP A 53 -5.18 11.64 -9.46
CA TRP A 53 -6.59 11.94 -9.78
C TRP A 53 -7.00 13.34 -9.32
N LEU A 54 -6.64 13.75 -8.10
CA LEU A 54 -6.98 15.07 -7.55
C LEU A 54 -6.36 16.23 -8.33
N GLN A 55 -5.15 16.04 -8.85
CA GLN A 55 -4.46 17.01 -9.71
C GLN A 55 -5.15 17.10 -11.07
N GLU A 56 -5.45 15.97 -11.71
CA GLU A 56 -6.13 15.90 -13.01
C GLU A 56 -7.57 16.46 -12.96
N ASN A 57 -8.21 16.48 -11.79
CA ASN A 57 -9.62 16.86 -11.63
C ASN A 57 -9.80 18.11 -10.77
N ALA A 58 -8.80 18.99 -10.67
CA ALA A 58 -8.81 20.16 -9.77
C ALA A 58 -10.10 21.00 -9.85
N ASN A 59 -10.62 21.22 -11.06
CA ASN A 59 -11.82 22.04 -11.31
C ASN A 59 -13.13 21.23 -11.39
N ARG A 60 -13.10 19.91 -11.19
CA ARG A 60 -14.24 18.99 -11.41
C ARG A 60 -14.38 17.98 -10.26
N ARG A 61 -14.19 18.43 -9.02
CA ARG A 61 -14.30 17.59 -7.81
C ARG A 61 -15.74 17.51 -7.35
N ASP A 62 -16.43 16.48 -7.80
CA ASP A 62 -17.80 16.18 -7.37
C ASP A 62 -17.84 15.69 -5.90
N PRO A 63 -18.64 16.30 -5.01
CA PRO A 63 -18.73 15.90 -3.61
C PRO A 63 -19.17 14.44 -3.39
N LEU A 64 -20.08 13.91 -4.22
CA LEU A 64 -20.55 12.52 -4.08
C LEU A 64 -19.43 11.53 -4.37
N ARG A 65 -18.64 11.79 -5.42
CA ARG A 65 -17.46 10.99 -5.76
C ARG A 65 -16.37 11.09 -4.70
N MET A 66 -16.12 12.28 -4.16
CA MET A 66 -15.18 12.47 -3.06
C MET A 66 -15.60 11.69 -1.80
N LYS A 67 -16.90 11.70 -1.47
CA LYS A 67 -17.47 10.89 -0.40
C LYS A 67 -17.30 9.39 -0.68
N ALA A 68 -17.45 8.96 -1.93
CA ALA A 68 -17.21 7.57 -2.32
C ALA A 68 -15.75 7.14 -2.14
N PHE A 69 -14.77 7.99 -2.50
CA PHE A 69 -13.35 7.72 -2.22
C PHE A 69 -13.08 7.62 -0.73
N PHE A 70 -13.61 8.55 0.07
CA PHE A 70 -13.46 8.52 1.51
C PHE A 70 -14.06 7.23 2.11
N LYS A 71 -15.25 6.82 1.63
CA LYS A 71 -15.88 5.56 2.04
C LYS A 71 -14.99 4.35 1.77
N GLN A 72 -14.39 4.27 0.59
CA GLN A 72 -13.47 3.17 0.24
C GLN A 72 -12.23 3.15 1.13
N ILE A 73 -11.66 4.33 1.44
CA ILE A 73 -10.51 4.44 2.35
C ILE A 73 -10.87 3.94 3.74
N VAL A 74 -11.99 4.38 4.32
CA VAL A 74 -12.39 3.95 5.67
C VAL A 74 -12.81 2.48 5.72
N GLU A 75 -13.41 1.93 4.65
CA GLU A 75 -13.68 0.48 4.53
C GLU A 75 -12.36 -0.32 4.56
N GLY A 76 -11.34 0.10 3.80
CA GLY A 76 -10.02 -0.53 3.79
C GLY A 76 -9.29 -0.42 5.14
N LEU A 77 -9.34 0.75 5.78
CA LEU A 77 -8.75 0.95 7.11
C LEU A 77 -9.46 0.13 8.19
N GLY A 78 -10.79 0.04 8.14
CA GLY A 78 -11.56 -0.82 9.03
C GLY A 78 -11.08 -2.26 8.96
N TYR A 79 -10.95 -2.81 7.74
CA TYR A 79 -10.39 -4.15 7.54
C TYR A 79 -8.96 -4.30 8.09
N ILE A 80 -8.07 -3.34 7.83
CA ILE A 80 -6.69 -3.37 8.35
C ILE A 80 -6.68 -3.39 9.89
N HIS A 81 -7.52 -2.56 10.51
CA HIS A 81 -7.64 -2.48 11.96
C HIS A 81 -8.24 -3.77 12.57
N ASP A 82 -9.21 -4.40 11.91
CA ASP A 82 -9.79 -5.70 12.33
C ASP A 82 -8.75 -6.82 12.34
N LYS A 83 -7.69 -6.71 11.53
CA LYS A 83 -6.53 -7.61 11.52
C LYS A 83 -5.46 -7.24 12.56
N GLY A 84 -5.73 -6.25 13.41
CA GLY A 84 -4.80 -5.78 14.45
C GLY A 84 -3.58 -5.03 13.88
N LEU A 85 -3.67 -4.53 12.66
CA LEU A 85 -2.61 -3.78 11.99
C LEU A 85 -2.93 -2.28 11.98
N ILE A 86 -1.89 -1.45 11.84
CA ILE A 86 -2.01 0.00 11.70
C ILE A 86 -1.32 0.39 10.40
N HIS A 87 -1.99 1.14 9.53
CA HIS A 87 -1.41 1.55 8.23
C HIS A 87 -0.13 2.39 8.38
N ARG A 88 -0.05 3.25 9.41
CA ARG A 88 1.09 4.13 9.77
C ARG A 88 1.49 5.23 8.78
N ASP A 89 1.24 5.10 7.48
CA ASP A 89 1.63 6.12 6.49
C ASP A 89 0.52 6.50 5.50
N LEU A 90 -0.71 6.69 5.99
CA LEU A 90 -1.85 7.01 5.12
C LEU A 90 -1.72 8.43 4.55
N LYS A 91 -1.58 8.54 3.23
CA LYS A 91 -1.39 9.81 2.50
C LYS A 91 -2.01 9.69 1.12
N VAL A 92 -2.52 10.77 0.53
CA VAL A 92 -3.15 10.76 -0.82
C VAL A 92 -2.26 10.22 -1.95
N ARG A 93 -0.94 10.14 -1.74
CA ARG A 93 0.01 9.59 -2.70
C ARG A 93 -0.07 8.06 -2.79
N PHE A 94 -0.48 7.39 -1.71
CA PHE A 94 -0.43 5.95 -1.53
C PHE A 94 -1.80 5.40 -1.11
#